data_AF-A0AAW0CFW3-F1
#
_entry.id   AF-A0AAW0CFW3-F1
#
_cell.length_a   1.000
_cell.length_b   1.000
_cell.length_c   1.000
_cell.angle_alpha   90.00
_cell.angle_beta   90.00
_cell.angle_gamma   90.00
#
_symmetry.space_group_name_H-M   'P 1'
#
loop_
_entity.id
_entity.type
_entity.pdbx_description
1 polymer ?
#
loop_
_entity_poly.entity_id
_entity_poly.type
_entity_poly.pdbx_seq_one_letter_code
_entity_poly.pdbx_strand_id
1 'polypeptide(L)'
;MYIKHQANFLTNPLYADSQLIVPCIMINANFQRNPDLDRGHRKLKLSGALGIDHINPASWLGDVVVGNVDIAKEYKQGKQDANDVLRKHFGADYVVKWDELFVDSDWDHLRPVGEYIGTSFSPGDDRSEMENERVPIPPLVNPDGPSVSTDEINQALLNTAGESESDDSGVDLGLDLDNYFSDIVDDPHTEDQPEMLKPQQENNLENTAKEEDTVKINDLAGFLVRTKEDVCLCTLLIKEFKKDNQSTPLSAIDVEEQENPNSGITVVDQLMEITQEREETKWQWNKKFLKLVEATAQAKNKQLLLELPSSQIYPLAPEISDPDSSTWAIDFAQLAETTEFTWTMLDPESDDISLFAMQPLNG
;
A
#
# COMPACT_ATOMS: atom_id res chain seq x y z
N MET A 1 11.74 1.77 8.88
CA MET A 1 12.98 0.96 9.02
C MET A 1 13.40 0.50 7.62
N TYR A 2 14.32 1.19 6.94
CA TYR A 2 14.77 0.88 5.58
C TYR A 2 16.25 0.48 5.59
N ILE A 3 16.63 -0.55 4.81
CA ILE A 3 18.04 -0.88 4.50
C ILE A 3 18.17 -1.02 2.98
N LYS A 4 18.62 0.04 2.29
CA LYS A 4 19.74 -0.04 1.34
C LYS A 4 20.30 1.33 0.93
N HIS A 5 21.64 1.40 0.96
CA HIS A 5 22.54 2.39 0.38
C HIS A 5 22.43 3.86 0.88
N GLN A 6 23.32 4.17 1.82
CA GLN A 6 23.61 5.47 2.45
C GLN A 6 22.79 5.76 3.71
N ALA A 7 23.53 5.82 4.81
CA ALA A 7 23.07 5.90 6.18
C ALA A 7 22.27 7.18 6.44
N ASN A 8 20.99 7.03 6.78
CA ASN A 8 20.27 7.85 7.75
C ASN A 8 19.05 7.05 8.23
N PHE A 9 19.05 6.67 9.51
CA PHE A 9 17.94 5.96 10.14
C PHE A 9 16.81 6.95 10.47
N LEU A 10 15.56 6.58 10.17
CA LEU A 10 14.40 7.27 10.71
C LEU A 10 14.31 6.99 12.23
N THR A 11 15.01 7.79 13.02
CA THR A 11 14.85 7.88 14.48
C THR A 11 13.73 8.86 14.87
N ASN A 12 13.07 9.47 13.88
CA ASN A 12 11.87 10.25 14.13
C ASN A 12 10.75 9.31 14.57
N PRO A 13 10.02 9.63 15.65
CA PRO A 13 8.91 8.82 16.11
C PRO A 13 7.94 8.61 14.94
N LEU A 14 7.56 7.35 14.71
CA LEU A 14 6.58 6.88 13.72
C LEU A 14 5.21 7.60 13.79
N TYR A 15 5.04 8.57 14.70
CA TYR A 15 3.86 9.40 14.86
C TYR A 15 3.46 10.17 13.59
N ALA A 16 4.41 10.57 12.73
CA ALA A 16 4.08 11.30 11.50
C ALA A 16 3.63 10.36 10.36
N ASP A 17 4.09 9.11 10.33
CA ASP A 17 3.83 8.16 9.24
C ASP A 17 2.89 7.01 9.61
N SER A 18 2.53 6.84 10.89
CA SER A 18 1.51 5.86 11.31
C SER A 18 0.17 6.12 10.64
N GLN A 19 -0.13 7.38 10.33
CA GLN A 19 -1.29 7.78 9.52
C GLN A 19 -1.26 7.26 8.08
N LEU A 20 -0.09 6.90 7.54
CA LEU A 20 0.05 6.34 6.18
C LEU A 20 0.16 4.81 6.20
N ILE A 21 0.79 4.24 7.22
CA ILE A 21 0.93 2.79 7.39
C ILE A 21 -0.45 2.14 7.57
N VAL A 22 -1.27 2.75 8.42
CA VAL A 22 -2.61 2.25 8.73
C VAL A 22 -3.51 2.12 7.50
N PRO A 23 -3.68 3.17 6.66
CA PRO A 23 -4.44 3.07 5.43
C PRO A 23 -3.87 2.03 4.48
N CYS A 24 -2.55 1.91 4.34
CA CYS A 24 -1.94 0.89 3.47
C CYS A 24 -2.32 -0.53 3.91
N ILE A 25 -2.23 -0.81 5.21
CA ILE A 25 -2.63 -2.09 5.80
C ILE A 25 -4.14 -2.33 5.59
N MET A 26 -4.98 -1.32 5.86
CA MET A 26 -6.43 -1.43 5.69
C MET A 26 -6.84 -1.62 4.23
N ILE A 27 -6.20 -0.93 3.30
CA ILE A 27 -6.43 -1.08 1.86
C ILE A 27 -6.06 -2.49 1.43
N ASN A 28 -4.90 -2.99 1.86
CA ASN A 28 -4.48 -4.37 1.56
C ASN A 28 -5.45 -5.41 2.14
N ALA A 29 -5.86 -5.25 3.41
CA ALA A 29 -6.84 -6.12 4.05
C ALA A 29 -8.22 -6.05 3.35
N ASN A 30 -8.63 -4.88 2.87
CA ASN A 30 -9.87 -4.74 2.10
C ASN A 30 -9.80 -5.45 0.74
N PHE A 31 -8.66 -5.39 0.05
CA PHE A 31 -8.47 -6.14 -1.20
C PHE A 31 -8.39 -7.65 -0.97
N GLN A 32 -7.77 -8.10 0.13
CA GLN A 32 -7.78 -9.50 0.52
C GLN A 32 -9.21 -10.02 0.83
N ARG A 33 -10.06 -9.18 1.45
CA ARG A 33 -11.45 -9.53 1.79
C ARG A 33 -12.44 -9.38 0.62
N ASN A 34 -12.15 -8.49 -0.33
CA ASN A 34 -13.04 -8.17 -1.46
C ASN A 34 -12.24 -8.26 -2.77
N PRO A 35 -11.94 -9.47 -3.25
CA PRO A 35 -11.10 -9.68 -4.43
C PRO A 35 -11.70 -9.10 -5.72
N ASP A 36 -12.99 -8.78 -5.75
CA ASP A 36 -13.69 -8.16 -6.88
C ASP A 36 -13.44 -6.64 -7.02
N LEU A 37 -12.93 -6.00 -5.97
CA LEU A 37 -12.58 -4.57 -5.95
C LEU A 37 -11.22 -4.27 -6.60
N ASP A 38 -10.32 -5.27 -6.70
CA ASP A 38 -9.01 -5.10 -7.32
C ASP A 38 -9.02 -5.53 -8.80
N ARG A 39 -9.43 -4.62 -9.69
CA ARG A 39 -9.65 -4.92 -11.12
C ARG A 39 -8.41 -4.79 -12.02
N GLY A 40 -7.19 -4.68 -11.48
CA GLY A 40 -5.99 -5.04 -12.26
C GLY A 40 -4.81 -4.07 -12.27
N HIS A 41 -3.81 -4.51 -13.03
CA HIS A 41 -2.39 -4.14 -12.95
C HIS A 41 -2.08 -2.66 -13.18
N ARG A 42 -1.24 -2.12 -12.31
CA ARG A 42 -0.59 -0.82 -12.49
C ARG A 42 0.68 -1.03 -13.32
N LYS A 43 0.76 -0.42 -14.50
CA LYS A 43 2.03 -0.33 -15.24
C LYS A 43 2.79 0.93 -14.82
N LEU A 44 4.11 0.83 -14.72
CA LEU A 44 5.01 1.98 -14.72
C LEU A 44 4.75 2.77 -16.00
N LYS A 45 4.37 4.05 -15.88
CA LYS A 45 4.46 4.97 -17.02
C LYS A 45 5.92 5.02 -17.48
N LEU A 46 6.16 5.37 -18.74
CA LEU A 46 7.54 5.59 -19.26
C LEU A 46 8.35 6.55 -18.37
N SER A 47 7.67 7.43 -17.62
CA SER A 47 8.23 8.38 -16.66
C SER A 47 8.61 7.79 -15.29
N GLY A 48 8.48 6.48 -15.06
CA GLY A 48 8.75 5.87 -13.75
C GLY A 48 7.67 6.10 -12.69
N ALA A 49 6.59 6.83 -13.02
CA ALA A 49 5.48 7.07 -12.11
C ALA A 49 4.37 6.01 -12.23
N LEU A 50 3.79 5.61 -11.10
CA LEU A 50 2.63 4.71 -11.04
C LEU A 50 1.40 5.39 -11.66
N GLY A 51 1.00 4.96 -12.85
CA GLY A 51 -0.23 5.38 -13.51
C GLY A 51 -1.36 4.38 -13.31
N ILE A 52 -2.59 4.85 -13.19
CA ILE A 52 -3.79 4.01 -13.30
C ILE A 52 -3.92 3.61 -14.77
N ASP A 53 -3.99 2.31 -15.05
CA ASP A 53 -4.19 1.79 -16.39
C ASP A 53 -5.63 2.09 -16.84
N HIS A 54 -5.79 2.90 -17.89
CA HIS A 54 -7.08 3.14 -18.51
C HIS A 54 -7.45 2.06 -19.53
N ILE A 55 -6.59 1.06 -19.73
CA ILE A 55 -6.80 -0.02 -20.68
C ILE A 55 -7.28 -1.26 -19.92
N ASN A 56 -8.54 -1.22 -19.47
CA ASN A 56 -9.21 -2.43 -19.04
C ASN A 56 -9.36 -3.35 -20.27
N PRO A 57 -8.75 -4.55 -20.32
CA PRO A 57 -8.89 -5.46 -21.46
C PRO A 57 -10.35 -5.80 -21.76
N ALA A 58 -11.23 -5.82 -20.75
CA ALA A 58 -12.67 -6.02 -20.92
C ALA A 58 -13.39 -4.81 -21.54
N SER A 59 -12.78 -3.62 -21.52
CA SER A 59 -13.26 -2.43 -22.23
C SER A 59 -12.74 -2.31 -23.67
N TRP A 60 -11.75 -3.13 -24.03
CA TRP A 60 -11.20 -3.17 -25.38
C TRP A 60 -12.10 -4.02 -26.28
N LEU A 61 -12.97 -3.37 -27.06
CA LEU A 61 -13.86 -4.04 -28.01
C LEU A 61 -13.15 -4.48 -29.31
N GLY A 62 -11.89 -4.10 -29.51
CA GLY A 62 -11.09 -4.48 -30.67
C GLY A 62 -10.47 -5.88 -30.57
N ASP A 63 -10.15 -6.48 -31.71
CA ASP A 63 -9.40 -7.73 -31.75
C ASP A 63 -7.94 -7.49 -31.38
N VAL A 64 -7.51 -8.05 -30.25
CA VAL A 64 -6.14 -7.92 -29.70
C VAL A 64 -5.20 -9.02 -30.19
N VAL A 65 -5.65 -9.91 -31.08
CA VAL A 65 -4.79 -10.98 -31.62
C VAL A 65 -3.89 -10.42 -32.72
N VAL A 66 -2.58 -10.48 -32.48
CA VAL A 66 -1.56 -10.21 -33.50
C VAL A 66 -1.72 -11.24 -34.63
N GLY A 67 -2.22 -10.81 -35.78
CA GLY A 67 -2.41 -11.65 -36.96
C GLY A 67 -3.80 -11.57 -37.61
N ASN A 68 -4.82 -11.07 -36.90
CA ASN A 68 -6.16 -10.91 -37.47
C ASN A 68 -6.36 -9.58 -38.21
N VAL A 69 -5.41 -8.64 -38.10
CA VAL A 69 -5.42 -7.38 -38.83
C VAL A 69 -4.74 -7.56 -40.19
N ASP A 70 -5.54 -7.52 -41.25
CA ASP A 70 -5.02 -7.39 -42.61
C ASP A 70 -4.66 -5.92 -42.86
N ILE A 71 -3.39 -5.59 -42.59
CA ILE A 71 -2.85 -4.23 -42.74
C ILE A 71 -3.12 -3.68 -44.15
N ALA A 72 -3.03 -4.52 -45.19
CA ALA A 72 -3.25 -4.06 -46.56
C ALA A 72 -4.71 -3.67 -46.81
N LYS A 73 -5.66 -4.44 -46.26
CA LYS A 73 -7.09 -4.13 -46.31
C LYS A 73 -7.41 -2.86 -45.54
N GLU A 74 -6.98 -2.74 -44.29
CA GLU A 74 -7.26 -1.57 -43.44
C GLU A 74 -6.63 -0.31 -44.03
N TYR A 75 -5.41 -0.41 -44.55
CA TYR A 75 -4.75 0.71 -45.22
C TYR A 75 -5.51 1.16 -46.48
N LYS A 76 -6.00 0.21 -47.30
CA LYS A 76 -6.82 0.52 -48.46
C LYS A 76 -8.14 1.19 -48.07
N GLN A 77 -8.77 0.75 -46.99
CA GLN A 77 -9.99 1.35 -46.45
C GLN A 77 -9.72 2.79 -45.97
N GLY A 78 -8.65 3.00 -45.21
CA GLY A 78 -8.26 4.33 -44.74
C GLY A 78 -8.03 5.34 -45.87
N LYS A 79 -7.46 4.91 -47.01
CA LYS A 79 -7.33 5.76 -48.21
C LYS A 79 -8.69 6.20 -48.78
N GLN A 80 -9.69 5.32 -48.75
CA GLN A 80 -11.03 5.62 -49.21
C GLN A 80 -11.72 6.58 -48.24
N ASP A 81 -11.68 6.27 -46.94
CA ASP A 81 -12.29 7.08 -45.89
C ASP A 81 -11.70 8.51 -45.89
N ALA A 82 -10.39 8.65 -46.05
CA ALA A 82 -9.72 9.95 -46.16
C ALA A 82 -10.23 10.76 -47.36
N ASN A 83 -10.38 10.12 -48.53
CA ASN A 83 -10.94 10.78 -49.71
C ASN A 83 -12.40 11.16 -49.51
N ASP A 84 -13.19 10.37 -48.80
CA ASP A 84 -14.58 10.69 -48.50
C ASP A 84 -14.71 11.89 -47.55
N VAL A 85 -13.82 11.99 -46.55
CA VAL A 85 -13.70 13.19 -45.69
C VAL A 85 -13.32 14.41 -46.52
N LEU A 86 -12.32 14.29 -47.40
CA LEU A 86 -11.89 15.40 -48.25
C LEU A 86 -13.02 15.87 -49.18
N ARG A 87 -13.74 14.94 -49.82
CA ARG A 87 -14.91 15.27 -50.63
C ARG A 87 -16.00 15.97 -49.85
N LYS A 88 -16.28 15.47 -48.63
CA LYS A 88 -17.30 16.03 -47.74
C LYS A 88 -17.00 17.48 -47.36
N HIS A 89 -15.74 17.82 -47.11
CA HIS A 89 -15.37 19.15 -46.61
C HIS A 89 -14.94 20.13 -47.70
N PHE A 90 -14.38 19.67 -48.82
CA PHE A 90 -13.80 20.52 -49.85
C PHE A 90 -14.48 20.40 -51.23
N GLY A 91 -15.39 19.44 -51.42
CA GLY A 91 -16.15 19.23 -52.65
C GLY A 91 -15.72 17.98 -53.43
N ALA A 92 -16.58 17.52 -54.34
CA ALA A 92 -16.43 16.23 -55.02
C ALA A 92 -15.12 16.07 -55.81
N ASP A 93 -14.54 17.18 -56.27
CA ASP A 93 -13.31 17.20 -57.06
C ASP A 93 -12.04 17.02 -56.21
N TYR A 94 -12.15 17.14 -54.87
CA TYR A 94 -11.03 16.97 -53.95
C TYR A 94 -10.80 15.48 -53.65
N VAL A 95 -10.06 14.82 -54.56
CA VAL A 95 -9.63 13.44 -54.44
C VAL A 95 -8.11 13.38 -54.52
N VAL A 96 -7.49 12.82 -53.49
CA VAL A 96 -6.05 12.53 -53.50
C VAL A 96 -5.85 11.16 -54.13
N LYS A 97 -5.00 11.13 -55.16
CA LYS A 97 -4.55 9.90 -55.78
C LYS A 97 -3.38 9.32 -55.00
N TRP A 98 -3.70 8.73 -53.86
CA TRP A 98 -2.72 8.18 -52.94
C TRP A 98 -1.72 7.24 -53.62
N ASP A 99 -2.19 6.36 -54.52
CA ASP A 99 -1.29 5.43 -55.21
C ASP A 99 -0.27 6.14 -56.11
N GLU A 100 -0.62 7.30 -56.70
CA GLU A 100 0.30 8.11 -57.51
C GLU A 100 1.25 8.94 -56.62
N LEU A 101 0.76 9.42 -55.48
CA LEU A 101 1.53 10.22 -54.52
C LEU A 101 2.67 9.42 -53.87
N PHE A 102 2.53 8.09 -53.79
CA PHE A 102 3.46 7.20 -53.08
C PHE A 102 4.11 6.16 -54.01
N VAL A 103 4.17 6.42 -55.32
CA VAL A 103 4.94 5.57 -56.25
C VAL A 103 6.43 5.65 -56.00
N ASP A 104 6.93 6.79 -55.50
CA ASP A 104 8.34 6.96 -55.19
C ASP A 104 8.73 6.12 -53.97
N SER A 105 9.69 5.20 -54.16
CA SER A 105 10.17 4.24 -53.16
C SER A 105 10.79 4.88 -51.90
N ASP A 106 11.01 6.19 -51.93
CA ASP A 106 11.67 6.94 -50.87
C ASP A 106 10.67 7.49 -49.84
N TRP A 107 9.36 7.31 -50.07
CA TRP A 107 8.31 7.75 -49.16
C TRP A 107 7.87 6.62 -48.23
N ASP A 108 8.28 6.69 -46.97
CA ASP A 108 7.82 5.79 -45.92
C ASP A 108 6.63 6.41 -45.18
N HIS A 109 5.49 5.71 -45.17
CA HIS A 109 4.24 6.13 -44.53
C HIS A 109 4.36 6.36 -43.02
N LEU A 110 5.31 5.70 -42.37
CA LEU A 110 5.60 5.88 -40.95
C LEU A 110 6.59 7.02 -40.70
N ARG A 111 7.15 7.58 -41.79
CA ARG A 111 8.12 8.67 -41.79
C ARG A 111 7.76 9.75 -42.82
N PRO A 112 6.60 10.43 -42.68
CA PRO A 112 6.14 11.42 -43.66
C PRO A 112 7.10 12.60 -43.87
N VAL A 113 8.06 12.81 -42.95
CA VAL A 113 9.13 13.82 -43.03
C VAL A 113 10.53 13.19 -43.11
N GLY A 114 10.63 11.90 -43.39
CA GLY A 114 11.89 11.13 -43.42
C GLY A 114 12.34 10.58 -42.07
N GLU A 115 11.68 10.97 -40.97
CA GLU A 115 11.92 10.47 -39.60
C GLU A 115 10.66 9.85 -39.02
N TYR A 116 10.82 8.86 -38.12
CA TYR A 116 9.67 8.23 -37.44
C TYR A 116 9.11 9.20 -36.39
N ILE A 117 7.82 9.49 -36.50
CA ILE A 117 7.12 10.36 -35.53
C ILE A 117 7.24 9.74 -34.14
N GLY A 118 7.69 10.53 -33.15
CA GLY A 118 7.81 10.12 -31.75
C GLY A 118 9.04 9.26 -31.41
N THR A 119 10.00 9.12 -32.33
CA THR A 119 11.26 8.41 -32.06
C THR A 119 12.45 9.33 -31.82
N SER A 120 12.40 10.57 -32.32
CA SER A 120 13.40 11.59 -32.05
C SER A 120 12.95 12.44 -30.87
N PHE A 121 13.80 12.53 -29.84
CA PHE A 121 13.60 13.42 -28.71
C PHE A 121 13.69 14.88 -29.17
N SER A 122 12.63 15.64 -28.97
CA SER A 122 12.61 17.09 -29.16
C SER A 122 12.62 17.79 -27.80
N PRO A 123 13.23 18.99 -27.68
CA PRO A 123 13.11 19.80 -26.46
C PRO A 123 11.65 20.21 -26.12
N GLY A 124 10.69 19.97 -27.01
CA GLY A 124 9.27 20.12 -26.75
C GLY A 124 8.65 18.93 -26.01
N ASP A 125 9.28 17.75 -26.07
CA ASP A 125 8.85 16.56 -25.34
C ASP A 125 9.14 16.68 -23.83
N ASP A 126 10.14 17.49 -23.45
CA ASP A 126 10.37 17.93 -22.07
C ASP A 126 9.13 18.63 -21.48
N ARG A 127 8.30 19.27 -22.31
CA ARG A 127 7.18 20.10 -21.83
C ARG A 127 6.01 19.29 -21.28
N SER A 128 5.89 18.03 -21.69
CA SER A 128 4.92 17.07 -21.14
C SER A 128 5.50 16.24 -19.98
N GLU A 129 6.82 16.26 -19.78
CA GLU A 129 7.53 15.47 -18.77
C GLU A 129 8.16 16.30 -17.64
N MET A 130 8.16 17.64 -17.73
CA MET A 130 8.49 18.49 -16.60
C MET A 130 7.43 18.29 -15.50
N GLU A 131 7.73 17.37 -14.56
CA GLU A 131 7.16 17.42 -13.22
C GLU A 131 7.22 18.86 -12.75
N ASN A 132 6.08 19.43 -12.34
CA ASN A 132 6.03 20.74 -11.71
C ASN A 132 7.16 20.81 -10.68
N GLU A 133 8.21 21.59 -10.99
CA GLU A 133 9.30 21.83 -10.06
C GLU A 133 8.66 22.21 -8.74
N ARG A 134 8.89 21.39 -7.71
CA ARG A 134 8.31 21.59 -6.39
C ARG A 134 8.56 23.03 -6.01
N VAL A 135 7.48 23.82 -5.91
CA VAL A 135 7.55 25.22 -5.47
C VAL A 135 8.35 25.20 -4.17
N PRO A 136 9.49 25.91 -4.08
CA PRO A 136 10.30 25.91 -2.87
C PRO A 136 9.41 26.30 -1.70
N ILE A 137 9.24 25.38 -0.75
CA ILE A 137 8.50 25.67 0.47
C ILE A 137 9.24 26.84 1.13
N PRO A 138 8.60 28.00 1.33
CA PRO A 138 9.27 29.13 1.94
C PRO A 138 9.83 28.70 3.30
N PRO A 139 11.05 29.14 3.65
CA PRO A 139 11.69 28.73 4.89
C PRO A 139 10.77 29.06 6.07
N LEU A 140 10.57 28.08 6.95
CA LEU A 140 9.81 28.28 8.20
C LEU A 140 10.39 29.48 8.94
N VAL A 141 9.58 30.52 9.08
CA VAL A 141 9.90 31.68 9.90
C VAL A 141 9.95 31.21 11.35
N ASN A 142 11.09 31.41 12.02
CA ASN A 142 11.28 31.09 13.44
C ASN A 142 10.19 31.75 14.31
N PRO A 143 9.61 31.04 15.30
CA PRO A 143 8.45 31.49 16.07
C PRO A 143 8.75 32.50 17.20
N ASP A 144 9.84 33.26 17.14
CA ASP A 144 10.16 34.28 18.17
C ASP A 144 9.42 35.63 17.94
N GLY A 145 8.33 35.62 17.17
CA GLY A 145 7.45 36.77 17.00
C GLY A 145 6.33 36.82 18.05
N PRO A 146 5.85 38.01 18.44
CA PRO A 146 4.82 38.18 19.47
C PRO A 146 3.56 37.39 19.11
N SER A 147 3.01 36.68 20.10
CA SER A 147 1.84 35.82 19.97
C SER A 147 0.66 36.57 19.34
N VAL A 148 0.35 36.25 18.09
CA VAL A 148 -0.89 36.66 17.44
C VAL A 148 -2.01 35.84 18.04
N SER A 149 -3.04 36.51 18.56
CA SER A 149 -4.16 35.84 19.22
C SER A 149 -4.95 34.99 18.22
N THR A 150 -5.35 33.80 18.63
CA THR A 150 -6.13 32.83 17.87
C THR A 150 -7.46 33.37 17.34
N ASP A 151 -7.95 34.50 17.86
CA ASP A 151 -9.20 35.13 17.43
C ASP A 151 -9.07 35.89 16.09
N GLU A 152 -7.88 36.36 15.72
CA GLU A 152 -7.68 37.06 14.43
C GLU A 152 -7.56 36.10 13.24
N ILE A 153 -7.02 34.89 13.47
CA ILE A 153 -6.88 33.86 12.42
C ILE A 153 -8.26 33.28 12.04
N ASN A 154 -9.16 33.13 13.02
CA ASN A 154 -10.50 32.62 12.78
C ASN A 154 -11.40 33.62 12.03
N GLN A 155 -11.19 34.93 12.18
CA GLN A 155 -11.93 35.93 11.38
C GLN A 155 -11.45 36.03 9.93
N ALA A 156 -10.18 35.73 9.64
CA ALA A 156 -9.67 35.74 8.27
C ALA A 156 -10.17 34.53 7.44
N LEU A 157 -10.34 33.37 8.08
CA LEU A 157 -10.86 32.16 7.43
C LEU A 157 -12.37 32.23 7.15
N LEU A 158 -13.15 32.92 7.99
CA LEU A 158 -14.59 33.11 7.73
C LEU A 158 -14.91 34.06 6.56
N ASN A 159 -14.00 34.96 6.21
CA ASN A 159 -14.22 35.96 5.16
C ASN A 159 -13.83 35.48 3.75
N THR A 160 -13.25 34.28 3.60
CA THR A 160 -12.74 33.76 2.31
C THR A 160 -13.69 32.73 1.67
N ALA A 161 -14.80 32.38 2.32
CA ALA A 161 -15.76 31.37 1.85
C ALA A 161 -17.04 31.97 1.24
N GLY A 162 -16.91 33.07 0.49
CA GLY A 162 -18.02 33.69 -0.23
C GLY A 162 -17.94 33.41 -1.73
N GLU A 163 -18.99 32.75 -2.24
CA GLU A 163 -19.39 32.66 -3.67
C GLU A 163 -18.76 31.54 -4.52
N SER A 164 -19.39 30.37 -4.48
CA SER A 164 -19.64 29.59 -5.70
C SER A 164 -20.97 28.84 -5.59
N GLU A 165 -22.01 29.40 -6.21
CA GLU A 165 -23.25 28.70 -6.51
C GLU A 165 -22.99 27.73 -7.67
N SER A 166 -23.18 26.42 -7.44
CA SER A 166 -23.47 25.48 -8.50
C SER A 166 -24.38 24.38 -7.97
N ASP A 167 -25.61 24.40 -8.47
CA ASP A 167 -26.58 23.30 -8.42
C ASP A 167 -25.93 22.00 -8.89
N ASP A 168 -25.80 21.01 -8.00
CA ASP A 168 -25.68 19.61 -8.41
C ASP A 168 -26.62 18.76 -7.57
N SER A 169 -27.47 18.04 -8.28
CA SER A 169 -28.60 17.28 -7.76
C SER A 169 -28.14 16.12 -6.90
N GLY A 170 -28.51 16.16 -5.62
CA GLY A 170 -28.23 15.14 -4.63
C GLY A 170 -28.69 13.74 -5.06
N VAL A 171 -27.73 12.82 -5.09
CA VAL A 171 -27.98 11.40 -4.89
C VAL A 171 -27.58 11.11 -3.45
N ASP A 172 -28.59 11.10 -2.58
CA ASP A 172 -28.48 10.69 -1.18
C ASP A 172 -28.24 9.17 -1.12
N LEU A 173 -26.97 8.77 -1.21
CA LEU A 173 -26.55 7.41 -0.88
C LEU A 173 -26.45 7.33 0.64
N GLY A 174 -27.60 7.18 1.29
CA GLY A 174 -27.74 6.90 2.73
C GLY A 174 -27.10 5.57 3.10
N LEU A 175 -25.77 5.51 3.08
CA LEU A 175 -24.97 4.48 3.72
C LEU A 175 -24.74 4.93 5.16
N ASP A 176 -25.65 4.49 6.03
CA ASP A 176 -25.57 4.68 7.47
C ASP A 176 -24.44 3.79 8.02
N LEU A 177 -23.21 4.33 8.06
CA LEU A 177 -21.98 3.64 8.50
C LEU A 177 -22.09 3.15 9.95
N ASP A 178 -22.99 3.72 10.75
CA ASP A 178 -23.21 3.33 12.14
C ASP A 178 -23.88 1.95 12.27
N ASN A 179 -24.54 1.45 11.21
CA ASN A 179 -25.11 0.09 11.17
C ASN A 179 -24.10 -1.02 10.85
N TYR A 180 -22.89 -0.68 10.41
CA TYR A 180 -21.88 -1.71 10.04
C TYR A 180 -21.11 -2.25 11.25
N PHE A 181 -21.18 -1.58 12.41
CA PHE A 181 -20.42 -1.93 13.61
C PHE A 181 -21.29 -2.20 14.86
N SER A 182 -22.61 -2.21 14.72
CA SER A 182 -23.55 -2.27 15.86
C SER A 182 -23.61 -3.61 16.59
N ASP A 183 -23.03 -4.68 16.02
CA ASP A 183 -23.02 -6.02 16.63
C ASP A 183 -21.86 -6.25 17.62
N ILE A 184 -20.99 -5.26 17.84
CA ILE A 184 -20.02 -5.30 18.93
C ILE A 184 -20.66 -4.64 20.15
N VAL A 185 -21.28 -5.48 20.98
CA VAL A 185 -21.87 -5.09 22.26
C VAL A 185 -20.80 -4.46 23.16
N ASP A 186 -20.79 -3.12 23.25
CA ASP A 186 -20.03 -2.36 24.25
C ASP A 186 -20.63 -2.64 25.64
N ASP A 187 -19.93 -3.40 26.49
CA ASP A 187 -20.18 -3.45 27.93
C ASP A 187 -19.55 -2.21 28.59
N PRO A 188 -20.34 -1.25 29.13
CA PRO A 188 -19.83 0.07 29.53
C PRO A 188 -19.18 0.11 30.93
N HIS A 189 -18.66 -1.00 31.46
CA HIS A 189 -18.01 -1.01 32.77
C HIS A 189 -16.66 -1.73 32.82
N THR A 190 -15.65 -1.17 32.12
CA THR A 190 -14.25 -1.46 32.45
C THR A 190 -13.38 -0.22 32.23
N GLU A 191 -12.99 0.45 33.31
CA GLU A 191 -11.87 1.38 33.29
C GLU A 191 -10.58 0.56 33.15
N ASP A 192 -10.07 0.44 31.92
CA ASP A 192 -8.84 -0.29 31.59
C ASP A 192 -7.59 0.40 32.16
N GLN A 193 -7.18 0.00 33.36
CA GLN A 193 -5.76 -0.14 33.63
C GLN A 193 -5.28 -1.44 32.98
N PRO A 194 -4.04 -1.52 32.44
CA PRO A 194 -3.49 -2.78 31.96
C PRO A 194 -3.29 -3.71 33.17
N GLU A 195 -4.31 -4.47 33.51
CA GLU A 195 -4.23 -5.51 34.52
C GLU A 195 -3.28 -6.57 33.97
N MET A 196 -2.08 -6.65 34.56
CA MET A 196 -1.14 -7.72 34.26
C MET A 196 -1.82 -9.05 34.56
N LEU A 197 -2.23 -9.73 33.49
CA LEU A 197 -2.78 -11.07 33.51
C LEU A 197 -1.81 -11.97 34.27
N LYS A 198 -2.25 -12.42 35.45
CA LYS A 198 -1.57 -13.52 36.17
C LYS A 198 -1.58 -14.74 35.26
N PRO A 199 -0.51 -15.54 35.24
CA PRO A 199 -0.45 -16.76 34.43
C PRO A 199 -1.66 -17.64 34.76
N GLN A 200 -2.53 -17.85 33.77
CA GLN A 200 -3.63 -18.78 33.89
C GLN A 200 -3.06 -20.18 34.09
N GLN A 201 -3.50 -20.84 35.16
CA GLN A 201 -3.05 -22.17 35.52
C GLN A 201 -3.38 -23.17 34.41
N GLU A 202 -2.31 -23.83 33.98
CA GLU A 202 -2.23 -24.94 33.04
C GLU A 202 -3.24 -26.04 33.38
N ASN A 203 -4.23 -26.22 32.51
CA ASN A 203 -4.99 -27.45 32.38
C ASN A 203 -4.83 -27.95 30.95
N ASN A 204 -3.64 -28.47 30.63
CA ASN A 204 -3.37 -29.41 29.53
C ASN A 204 -1.91 -29.90 29.63
N LEU A 205 -1.58 -30.59 30.72
CA LEU A 205 -0.30 -31.30 30.86
C LEU A 205 -0.46 -32.75 30.38
N GLU A 206 0.10 -33.08 29.21
CA GLU A 206 0.91 -34.27 28.92
C GLU A 206 1.20 -34.36 27.41
N ASN A 207 2.15 -33.54 26.93
CA ASN A 207 2.83 -33.75 25.65
C ASN A 207 4.28 -33.26 25.77
N THR A 208 5.06 -33.94 26.61
CA THR A 208 6.36 -33.49 27.16
C THR A 208 7.61 -33.90 26.37
N ALA A 209 7.63 -33.82 25.03
CA ALA A 209 8.85 -34.21 24.29
C ALA A 209 9.16 -33.48 22.96
N LYS A 210 8.43 -32.43 22.58
CA LYS A 210 8.75 -31.61 21.39
C LYS A 210 8.55 -30.11 21.62
N GLU A 211 8.77 -29.62 22.84
CA GLU A 211 8.57 -28.19 23.14
C GLU A 211 9.63 -27.27 22.53
N GLU A 212 10.67 -27.81 21.87
CA GLU A 212 11.83 -27.02 21.45
C GLU A 212 11.59 -26.14 20.22
N ASP A 213 10.48 -26.28 19.49
CA ASP A 213 10.26 -25.51 18.25
C ASP A 213 8.79 -25.09 18.05
N THR A 214 8.26 -24.36 19.02
CA THR A 214 6.88 -23.83 18.99
C THR A 214 6.86 -22.32 19.11
N VAL A 215 5.97 -21.68 18.35
CA VAL A 215 5.64 -20.25 18.48
C VAL A 215 4.36 -20.15 19.31
N LYS A 216 4.37 -19.31 20.34
CA LYS A 216 3.30 -19.20 21.35
C LYS A 216 2.63 -17.83 21.33
N ILE A 217 1.43 -17.76 21.91
CA ILE A 217 0.79 -16.47 22.18
C ILE A 217 1.69 -15.61 23.09
N ASN A 218 1.71 -14.32 22.83
CA ASN A 218 2.60 -13.31 23.42
C ASN A 218 4.08 -13.42 23.03
N ASP A 219 4.46 -14.31 22.11
CA ASP A 219 5.76 -14.21 21.46
C ASP A 219 5.79 -12.98 20.54
N LEU A 220 7.00 -12.50 20.24
CA LEU A 220 7.22 -11.39 19.32
C LEU A 220 7.49 -11.92 17.93
N ALA A 221 7.01 -11.22 16.92
CA ALA A 221 7.28 -11.52 15.52
C ALA A 221 7.60 -10.27 14.72
N GLY A 222 8.31 -10.46 13.62
CA GLY A 222 8.57 -9.47 12.59
C GLY A 222 7.66 -9.69 11.38
N PHE A 223 7.21 -8.60 10.77
CA PHE A 223 6.44 -8.62 9.52
C PHE A 223 6.85 -7.45 8.63
N LEU A 224 7.05 -7.68 7.33
CA LEU A 224 7.39 -6.61 6.39
C LEU A 224 6.15 -5.82 5.99
N VAL A 225 6.22 -4.51 6.17
CA VAL A 225 5.18 -3.56 5.79
C VAL A 225 5.75 -2.59 4.77
N ARG A 226 4.96 -2.29 3.75
CA ARG A 226 5.27 -1.25 2.79
C ARG A 226 4.65 0.08 3.21
N THR A 227 5.47 1.12 3.34
CA THR A 227 5.04 2.51 3.44
C THR A 227 4.99 3.12 2.03
N LYS A 228 4.67 4.41 1.92
CA LYS A 228 4.59 5.10 0.63
C LYS A 228 5.88 4.98 -0.20
N GLU A 229 7.03 5.08 0.47
CA GLU A 229 8.34 5.18 -0.20
C GLU A 229 9.28 4.04 0.21
N ASP A 230 9.03 3.37 1.33
CA ASP A 230 9.94 2.38 1.92
C ASP A 230 9.25 1.04 2.20
N VAL A 231 10.06 0.00 2.37
CA VAL A 231 9.64 -1.26 3.01
C VAL A 231 10.36 -1.37 4.34
N CYS A 232 9.62 -1.74 5.38
CA CYS A 232 10.13 -1.82 6.74
C CYS A 232 9.65 -3.04 7.50
N LEU A 233 10.50 -3.55 8.39
CA LEU A 233 10.12 -4.54 9.38
C LEU A 233 9.33 -3.87 10.50
N CYS A 234 8.11 -4.35 10.76
CA CYS A 234 7.30 -4.01 11.91
C CYS A 234 7.39 -5.13 12.95
N THR A 235 7.37 -4.75 14.23
CA THR A 235 7.35 -5.68 15.36
C THR A 235 5.91 -5.89 15.85
N LEU A 236 5.55 -7.14 16.02
CA LEU A 236 4.22 -7.63 16.36
C LEU A 236 4.25 -8.39 17.68
N LEU A 237 3.16 -8.30 18.43
CA LEU A 237 2.85 -9.18 19.56
C LEU A 237 1.74 -10.13 19.14
N ILE A 238 2.02 -11.43 19.19
CA ILE A 238 1.04 -12.46 18.85
C ILE A 238 -0.06 -12.52 19.90
N LYS A 239 -1.31 -12.34 19.50
CA LYS A 239 -2.47 -12.40 20.40
C LYS A 239 -3.23 -13.71 20.32
N GLU A 240 -3.36 -14.25 19.12
CA GLU A 240 -4.21 -15.41 18.86
C GLU A 240 -3.74 -16.14 17.61
N PHE A 241 -3.89 -17.46 17.59
CA PHE A 241 -3.77 -18.26 16.37
C PHE A 241 -5.14 -18.84 16.01
N LYS A 242 -5.57 -18.65 14.77
CA LYS A 242 -6.80 -19.20 14.20
C LYS A 242 -6.43 -20.23 13.13
N LYS A 243 -7.01 -21.43 13.19
CA LYS A 243 -6.80 -22.48 12.18
C LYS A 243 -8.12 -22.75 11.46
N ASP A 244 -8.06 -22.85 10.14
CA ASP A 244 -9.25 -23.14 9.32
C ASP A 244 -10.00 -24.37 9.85
N ASN A 245 -11.33 -24.27 9.88
CA ASN A 245 -12.22 -25.31 10.39
C ASN A 245 -12.12 -25.61 11.90
N GLN A 246 -11.41 -24.78 12.68
CA GLN A 246 -11.41 -24.85 14.13
C GLN A 246 -12.06 -23.60 14.74
N SER A 247 -13.05 -23.79 15.61
CA SER A 247 -13.73 -22.68 16.30
C SER A 247 -12.93 -22.14 17.49
N THR A 248 -12.01 -22.96 18.01
CA THR A 248 -11.25 -22.63 19.22
C THR A 248 -9.87 -22.15 18.80
N PRO A 249 -9.41 -20.98 19.29
CA PRO A 249 -8.07 -20.51 18.99
C PRO A 249 -6.99 -21.41 19.58
N LEU A 250 -5.85 -21.46 18.91
CA LEU A 250 -4.66 -22.17 19.36
C LEU A 250 -3.81 -21.24 20.25
N SER A 251 -3.16 -21.82 21.26
CA SER A 251 -2.22 -21.10 22.13
C SER A 251 -0.78 -21.15 21.64
N ALA A 252 -0.48 -22.10 20.75
CA ALA A 252 0.84 -22.32 20.17
C ALA A 252 0.71 -23.09 18.85
N ILE A 253 1.71 -22.93 17.98
CA ILE A 253 1.86 -23.65 16.71
C ILE A 253 3.31 -24.11 16.55
N ASP A 254 3.53 -25.23 15.85
CA ASP A 254 4.88 -25.70 15.51
C ASP A 254 5.48 -24.76 14.44
N VAL A 255 6.81 -24.53 14.48
CA VAL A 255 7.49 -23.68 13.49
C VAL A 255 7.31 -24.22 12.06
N GLU A 256 7.34 -25.54 11.88
CA GLU A 256 7.06 -26.17 10.58
C GLU A 256 5.63 -25.87 10.06
N GLU A 257 4.63 -25.80 10.95
CA GLU A 257 3.27 -25.38 10.57
C GLU A 257 3.21 -23.89 10.28
N GLN A 258 3.95 -23.08 11.04
CA GLN A 258 4.03 -21.64 10.86
C GLN A 258 4.59 -21.28 9.48
N GLU A 259 5.70 -21.89 9.08
CA GLU A 259 6.37 -21.64 7.79
C GLU A 259 5.59 -22.16 6.57
N ASN A 260 4.63 -23.08 6.76
CA ASN A 260 3.86 -23.65 5.66
C ASN A 260 2.78 -22.66 5.18
N PRO A 261 2.86 -22.13 3.95
CA PRO A 261 1.86 -21.19 3.42
C PRO A 261 0.46 -21.81 3.24
N ASN A 262 0.35 -23.13 3.27
CA ASN A 262 -0.91 -23.87 3.15
C ASN A 262 -1.39 -24.43 4.51
N SER A 263 -0.88 -23.92 5.64
CA SER A 263 -1.27 -24.37 6.97
C SER A 263 -2.73 -24.08 7.32
N GLY A 264 -3.34 -23.10 6.63
CA GLY A 264 -4.65 -22.56 6.99
C GLY A 264 -4.63 -21.83 8.34
N ILE A 265 -3.44 -21.41 8.81
CA ILE A 265 -3.28 -20.72 10.08
C ILE A 265 -3.18 -19.21 9.82
N THR A 266 -4.07 -18.47 10.47
CA THR A 266 -4.06 -17.01 10.56
C THR A 266 -3.63 -16.60 11.95
N VAL A 267 -2.70 -15.67 12.05
CA VAL A 267 -2.20 -15.08 13.29
C VAL A 267 -2.88 -13.73 13.48
N VAL A 268 -3.41 -13.52 14.68
CA VAL A 268 -3.92 -12.21 15.09
C VAL A 268 -2.83 -11.50 15.88
N ASP A 269 -2.37 -10.38 15.35
CA ASP A 269 -1.20 -9.67 15.83
C ASP A 269 -1.52 -8.23 16.24
N GLN A 270 -0.78 -7.71 17.20
CA GLN A 270 -0.86 -6.31 17.61
C GLN A 270 0.46 -5.59 17.33
N LEU A 271 0.42 -4.45 16.62
CA LEU A 271 1.63 -3.67 16.33
C LEU A 271 2.18 -2.99 17.58
N MET A 272 3.48 -3.16 17.79
CA MET A 272 4.21 -2.56 18.90
C MET A 272 5.00 -1.32 18.46
N GLU A 273 5.09 -0.33 19.35
CA GLU A 273 6.00 0.80 19.17
C GLU A 273 7.33 0.48 19.88
N ILE A 274 8.38 0.27 19.10
CA ILE A 274 9.74 0.06 19.61
C ILE A 274 10.59 1.30 19.37
N THR A 275 11.48 1.60 20.31
CA THR A 275 12.39 2.75 20.23
C THR A 275 13.83 2.29 20.39
N GLN A 276 14.73 2.84 19.57
CA GLN A 276 16.15 2.60 19.70
C GLN A 276 16.72 3.39 20.89
N GLU A 277 17.47 2.71 21.75
CA GLU A 277 18.22 3.37 22.81
C GLU A 277 19.49 4.01 22.22
N ARG A 278 19.78 5.28 22.56
CA ARG A 278 20.73 6.15 21.84
C ARG A 278 22.17 5.61 21.75
N GLU A 279 22.55 4.72 22.65
CA GLU A 279 23.91 4.20 22.78
C GLU A 279 23.98 2.67 22.63
N GLU A 280 22.83 1.99 22.55
CA GLU A 280 22.78 0.53 22.50
C GLU A 280 22.41 0.02 21.12
N THR A 281 22.91 -1.18 20.79
CA THR A 281 22.49 -1.95 19.62
C THR A 281 21.11 -2.60 19.84
N LYS A 282 20.29 -2.07 20.75
CA LYS A 282 19.04 -2.68 21.19
C LYS A 282 17.86 -1.76 20.91
N TRP A 283 16.75 -2.39 20.57
CA TRP A 283 15.46 -1.77 20.36
C TRP A 283 14.52 -2.19 21.46
N GLN A 284 14.09 -1.23 22.28
CA GLN A 284 13.28 -1.50 23.46
C GLN A 284 11.82 -1.19 23.18
N TRP A 285 10.92 -2.06 23.63
CA TRP A 285 9.49 -1.77 23.61
C TRP A 285 9.14 -0.65 24.58
N ASN A 286 8.45 0.39 24.10
CA ASN A 286 8.10 1.54 24.93
C ASN A 286 6.79 1.35 25.73
N LYS A 287 6.28 0.11 25.80
CA LYS A 287 4.98 -0.26 26.41
C LYS A 287 3.76 0.35 25.73
N LYS A 288 3.90 0.79 24.48
CA LYS A 288 2.78 1.29 23.67
C LYS A 288 2.57 0.38 22.48
N PHE A 289 1.29 0.24 22.16
CA PHE A 289 0.83 -0.34 20.91
C PHE A 289 0.47 0.79 19.96
N LEU A 290 0.69 0.58 18.68
CA LEU A 290 0.25 1.54 17.67
C LEU A 290 -1.27 1.56 17.63
N LYS A 291 -1.82 2.77 17.57
CA LYS A 291 -3.27 3.03 17.52
C LYS A 291 -3.64 3.59 16.18
N LEU A 292 -4.85 3.26 15.72
CA LEU A 292 -5.47 3.97 14.60
C LEU A 292 -5.74 5.41 15.05
N VAL A 293 -5.09 6.37 14.41
CA VAL A 293 -5.53 7.76 14.51
C VAL A 293 -6.56 7.96 13.40
N GLU A 294 -7.83 7.68 13.70
CA GLU A 294 -8.90 8.09 12.79
C GLU A 294 -8.96 9.62 12.77
N ALA A 295 -9.13 10.21 11.58
CA ALA A 295 -9.17 11.66 11.40
C ALA A 295 -10.42 12.32 12.02
N THR A 296 -11.34 11.53 12.58
CA THR A 296 -12.58 12.00 13.19
C THR A 296 -12.45 12.04 14.71
N ALA A 297 -12.76 13.20 15.30
CA ALA A 297 -12.58 13.52 16.73
C ALA A 297 -13.39 12.65 17.72
N GLN A 298 -14.07 11.60 17.27
CA GLN A 298 -14.95 10.75 18.08
C GLN A 298 -14.55 9.27 18.12
N ALA A 299 -13.47 8.86 17.44
CA ALA A 299 -13.05 7.47 17.46
C ALA A 299 -12.49 7.09 18.85
N LYS A 300 -13.20 6.18 19.54
CA LYS A 300 -12.66 5.50 20.73
C LYS A 300 -11.33 4.83 20.35
N ASN A 301 -10.35 4.84 21.26
CA ASN A 301 -9.01 4.24 21.10
C ASN A 301 -9.07 2.73 20.78
N LYS A 302 -9.38 2.36 19.53
CA LYS A 302 -9.36 0.96 19.09
C LYS A 302 -7.91 0.55 18.85
N GLN A 303 -7.50 -0.54 19.49
CA GLN A 303 -6.21 -1.16 19.23
C GLN A 303 -6.22 -1.72 17.81
N LEU A 304 -5.13 -1.52 17.07
CA LEU A 304 -4.98 -2.10 15.74
C LEU A 304 -4.60 -3.57 15.87
N LEU A 305 -5.51 -4.46 15.46
CA LEU A 305 -5.27 -5.89 15.31
C LEU A 305 -5.13 -6.22 13.82
N LEU A 306 -4.09 -6.97 13.48
CA LEU A 306 -3.84 -7.50 12.15
C LEU A 306 -4.18 -8.97 12.12
N GLU A 307 -4.71 -9.45 11.00
CA GLU A 307 -4.87 -10.88 10.73
C GLU A 307 -3.96 -11.23 9.56
N LEU A 308 -2.92 -12.03 9.81
CA LEU A 308 -1.87 -12.35 8.86
C LEU A 308 -1.74 -13.87 8.69
N PRO A 309 -1.45 -14.40 7.49
CA PRO A 309 -1.07 -15.80 7.35
C PRO A 309 0.17 -16.12 8.20
N SER A 310 0.19 -17.28 8.87
CA SER A 310 1.32 -17.67 9.73
C SER A 310 2.65 -17.65 9.00
N SER A 311 2.67 -18.02 7.72
CA SER A 311 3.88 -18.08 6.89
C SER A 311 4.49 -16.71 6.57
N GLN A 312 3.82 -15.61 6.94
CA GLN A 312 4.31 -14.25 6.69
C GLN A 312 4.88 -13.58 7.94
N ILE A 313 4.70 -14.16 9.12
CA ILE A 313 5.31 -13.65 10.34
C ILE A 313 6.62 -14.39 10.63
N TYR A 314 7.55 -13.73 11.28
CA TYR A 314 8.89 -14.29 11.53
C TYR A 314 9.22 -14.14 13.01
N PRO A 315 9.30 -15.24 13.79
CA PRO A 315 9.54 -15.18 15.22
C PRO A 315 10.80 -14.39 15.57
N LEU A 316 10.70 -13.54 16.59
CA LEU A 316 11.80 -12.77 17.15
C LEU A 316 12.12 -13.31 18.54
N ALA A 317 13.39 -13.23 18.93
CA ALA A 317 13.87 -13.72 20.23
C ALA A 317 14.28 -12.53 21.13
N PRO A 318 13.31 -11.82 21.72
CA PRO A 318 13.62 -10.70 22.59
C PRO A 318 14.37 -11.13 23.85
N GLU A 319 15.22 -10.25 24.34
CA GLU A 319 15.79 -10.32 25.68
C GLU A 319 14.96 -9.48 26.64
N ILE A 320 14.88 -9.89 27.90
CA ILE A 320 14.30 -9.06 28.96
C ILE A 320 15.34 -8.00 29.31
N SER A 321 15.07 -6.73 28.97
CA SER A 321 16.02 -5.64 29.21
C SER A 321 16.10 -5.23 30.68
N ASP A 322 14.96 -5.27 31.36
CA ASP A 322 14.83 -4.94 32.76
C ASP A 322 13.77 -5.84 33.41
N PRO A 323 14.18 -6.74 34.34
CA PRO A 323 13.27 -7.66 35.02
C PRO A 323 12.14 -6.94 35.78
N ASP A 324 12.42 -5.75 36.32
CA ASP A 324 11.46 -5.01 37.15
C ASP A 324 10.40 -4.32 36.30
N SER A 325 10.77 -3.89 35.09
CA SER A 325 9.83 -3.24 34.17
C SER A 325 9.13 -4.19 33.21
N SER A 326 9.51 -5.48 33.14
CA SER A 326 8.94 -6.44 32.18
C SER A 326 9.00 -5.91 30.75
N THR A 327 10.10 -5.25 30.40
CA THR A 327 10.28 -4.67 29.08
C THR A 327 11.18 -5.58 28.24
N TRP A 328 10.80 -5.76 26.98
CA TRP A 328 11.57 -6.50 26.00
C TRP A 328 12.52 -5.57 25.26
N ALA A 329 13.71 -6.08 24.95
CA ALA A 329 14.62 -5.49 23.99
C ALA A 329 14.98 -6.51 22.92
N ILE A 330 15.13 -6.04 21.69
CA ILE A 330 15.50 -6.85 20.54
C ILE A 330 16.84 -6.34 20.03
N ASP A 331 17.79 -7.24 19.80
CA ASP A 331 19.08 -6.86 19.24
C ASP A 331 18.92 -6.38 17.79
N PHE A 332 19.64 -5.32 17.43
CA PHE A 332 19.63 -4.75 16.10
C PHE A 332 20.11 -5.75 15.05
N ALA A 333 21.10 -6.59 15.37
CA ALA A 333 21.58 -7.62 14.46
C ALA A 333 20.46 -8.60 14.12
N GLN A 334 19.65 -9.00 15.11
CA GLN A 334 18.48 -9.85 14.87
C GLN A 334 17.46 -9.17 13.97
N LEU A 335 17.08 -7.92 14.26
CA LEU A 335 16.12 -7.20 13.42
C LEU A 335 16.63 -7.02 11.98
N ALA A 336 17.93 -6.75 11.80
CA ALA A 336 18.56 -6.62 10.49
C ALA A 336 18.57 -7.95 9.74
N GLU A 337 18.95 -9.05 10.39
CA GLU A 337 18.94 -10.40 9.83
C GLU A 337 17.52 -10.82 9.43
N THR A 338 16.54 -10.63 10.32
CA THR A 338 15.13 -10.89 9.99
C THR A 338 14.68 -10.02 8.82
N THR A 339 15.02 -8.73 8.78
CA THR A 339 14.66 -7.86 7.64
C THR A 339 15.26 -8.36 6.33
N GLU A 340 16.53 -8.75 6.31
CA GLU A 340 17.20 -9.25 5.10
C GLU A 340 16.66 -10.61 4.65
N PHE A 341 16.41 -11.51 5.61
CA PHE A 341 15.80 -12.82 5.35
C PHE A 341 14.41 -12.67 4.77
N THR A 342 13.54 -11.90 5.42
CA THR A 342 12.17 -11.65 4.96
C THR A 342 12.14 -10.94 3.61
N TRP A 343 13.05 -10.00 3.37
CA TRP A 343 13.18 -9.33 2.08
C TRP A 343 13.56 -10.31 0.98
N THR A 344 14.50 -11.22 1.24
CA THR A 344 14.93 -12.23 0.28
C THR A 344 13.81 -13.23 -0.01
N MET A 345 13.02 -13.60 0.99
CA MET A 345 11.85 -14.50 0.84
C MET A 345 10.73 -13.89 -0.01
N LEU A 346 10.61 -12.56 -0.05
CA LEU A 346 9.68 -11.90 -0.97
C LEU A 346 10.13 -12.03 -2.43
N ASP A 347 11.42 -12.25 -2.68
CA ASP A 347 12.07 -12.20 -4.00
C ASP A 347 11.88 -10.83 -4.70
N PRO A 348 12.51 -9.73 -4.19
CA PRO A 348 12.45 -8.33 -4.69
C PRO A 348 12.50 -8.18 -6.21
N GLU A 349 13.28 -9.07 -6.83
CA GLU A 349 13.60 -9.02 -8.26
C GLU A 349 12.63 -9.86 -9.10
N SER A 350 11.79 -10.69 -8.46
CA SER A 350 10.70 -11.34 -9.15
C SER A 350 9.65 -10.33 -9.55
N ASP A 351 9.19 -10.42 -10.80
CA ASP A 351 8.01 -9.71 -11.28
C ASP A 351 6.78 -9.98 -10.39
N ASP A 352 6.80 -11.07 -9.61
CA ASP A 352 5.76 -11.49 -8.66
C ASP A 352 5.63 -10.60 -7.41
N ILE A 353 6.59 -9.73 -7.07
CA ILE A 353 6.38 -8.80 -5.94
C ILE A 353 5.39 -7.70 -6.25
N SER A 354 5.27 -7.36 -7.53
CA SER A 354 4.16 -6.55 -8.01
C SER A 354 2.82 -7.19 -7.65
N LEU A 355 2.80 -8.53 -7.50
CA LEU A 355 1.66 -9.36 -7.19
C LEU A 355 1.53 -9.66 -5.68
N PHE A 356 2.60 -9.85 -4.89
CA PHE A 356 2.44 -10.12 -3.44
C PHE A 356 1.91 -8.95 -2.62
N ALA A 357 2.08 -7.71 -3.10
CA ALA A 357 1.40 -6.54 -2.55
C ALA A 357 -0.03 -6.36 -3.09
N MET A 358 -0.49 -7.21 -4.03
CA MET A 358 -1.71 -7.02 -4.83
C MET A 358 -2.39 -8.34 -5.29
N GLN A 359 -2.21 -9.47 -4.59
CA GLN A 359 -2.86 -10.73 -4.96
C GLN A 359 -3.73 -11.29 -3.85
N PRO A 360 -5.04 -11.50 -4.11
CA PRO A 360 -5.87 -12.28 -3.24
C PRO A 360 -5.49 -13.76 -3.33
N LEU A 361 -5.47 -14.44 -2.18
CA LEU A 361 -5.50 -15.90 -2.11
C LEU A 361 -6.86 -16.35 -2.65
N ASN A 362 -6.87 -16.88 -3.88
CA ASN A 362 -8.05 -17.54 -4.42
C ASN A 362 -8.23 -18.90 -3.75
N GLY A 363 -9.33 -19.05 -3.00
CA GLY A 363 -9.94 -20.32 -2.61
C GLY A 363 -11.23 -20.56 -3.38
#